data_AF-A0A2H3CKG6-F1
#
_entry.id   AF-A0A2H3CKG6-F1
#
_cell.length_a   1.000
_cell.length_b   1.000
_cell.length_c   1.000
_cell.angle_alpha   90.00
_cell.angle_beta   90.00
_cell.angle_gamma   90.00
#
_symmetry.space_group_name_H-M   'P 1'
#
loop_
_entity.id
_entity.type
_entity.pdbx_description
1 polymer ?
#
loop_
_entity_poly.entity_id
_entity_poly.type
_entity_poly.pdbx_seq_one_letter_code
_entity_poly.pdbx_strand_id
1 'polypeptide(L)'
;MASTSSQSSSQSEGSPSASLPFPALAPITAHELQYPDRPFSQPKQCSTSRIIAHPYARLYAKKEEGKRRKIWNHALEKNLFNAYELSTLGAPHRRTIYMASLEAHIDRLHAQLFSLGFWPVGFDELEQFKGLNSKTAKSMVSGLQYDASIAKLKLLELERANNALVRTLDLSDVPKPYSGEN
;
A
#
# COMPACT_ATOMS: atom_id res chain seq x y z
N MET A 1 -33.97 -66.40 -21.03
CA MET A 1 -32.95 -66.58 -22.09
C MET A 1 -32.88 -65.29 -22.89
N ALA A 2 -31.67 -64.91 -23.30
CA ALA A 2 -31.27 -63.71 -24.06
C ALA A 2 -31.14 -62.38 -23.29
N SER A 3 -29.93 -62.21 -22.75
CA SER A 3 -29.25 -60.94 -22.51
C SER A 3 -28.94 -60.21 -23.83
N THR A 4 -28.91 -58.88 -23.83
CA THR A 4 -27.88 -58.10 -24.57
C THR A 4 -27.64 -56.76 -23.88
N SER A 5 -26.38 -56.57 -23.49
CA SER A 5 -25.76 -55.31 -23.10
C SER A 5 -25.38 -54.52 -24.34
N SER A 6 -25.27 -53.18 -24.23
CA SER A 6 -24.31 -52.41 -25.02
C SER A 6 -23.86 -51.17 -24.26
N GLN A 7 -22.55 -51.13 -24.04
CA GLN A 7 -21.73 -50.07 -23.47
C GLN A 7 -21.10 -49.21 -24.57
N SER A 8 -20.47 -48.10 -24.13
CA SER A 8 -19.34 -47.38 -24.75
C SER A 8 -19.71 -46.36 -25.86
N SER A 9 -19.02 -45.24 -26.09
CA SER A 9 -17.81 -44.62 -25.52
C SER A 9 -17.76 -43.17 -26.08
N SER A 10 -17.36 -42.17 -25.29
CA SER A 10 -16.04 -41.49 -25.32
C SER A 10 -15.69 -40.72 -26.62
N GLN A 11 -15.46 -39.40 -26.50
CA GLN A 11 -14.35 -38.59 -27.10
C GLN A 11 -14.80 -37.11 -27.14
N SER A 12 -14.26 -36.20 -26.31
CA SER A 12 -12.90 -35.65 -26.16
C SER A 12 -12.74 -34.31 -26.88
N GLU A 13 -12.36 -33.33 -26.08
CA GLU A 13 -12.06 -31.94 -26.40
C GLU A 13 -10.92 -31.77 -27.40
N GLY A 14 -10.92 -30.65 -28.11
CA GLY A 14 -9.84 -30.26 -29.01
C GLY A 14 -9.98 -28.80 -29.47
N SER A 15 -9.75 -27.86 -28.56
CA SER A 15 -9.56 -26.45 -28.88
C SER A 15 -8.21 -26.22 -29.57
N PRO A 16 -8.14 -25.60 -30.75
CA PRO A 16 -6.86 -25.17 -31.31
C PRO A 16 -6.43 -23.83 -30.69
N SER A 17 -5.42 -23.91 -29.83
CA SER A 17 -4.63 -22.78 -29.32
C SER A 17 -3.77 -22.20 -30.43
N ALA A 18 -4.16 -21.05 -30.98
CA ALA A 18 -3.34 -20.29 -31.92
C ALA A 18 -2.39 -19.39 -31.14
N SER A 19 -1.17 -19.86 -30.95
CA SER A 19 -0.03 -19.09 -30.43
C SER A 19 0.44 -18.08 -31.48
N LEU A 20 0.25 -16.79 -31.21
CA LEU A 20 0.87 -15.71 -31.98
C LEU A 20 2.32 -15.47 -31.51
N PRO A 21 3.27 -15.24 -32.44
CA PRO A 21 4.67 -15.05 -32.11
C PRO A 21 4.95 -13.65 -31.53
N PHE A 22 5.62 -13.61 -30.37
CA PHE A 22 6.16 -12.38 -29.80
C PHE A 22 7.31 -11.85 -30.66
N PRO A 23 7.34 -10.55 -31.04
CA PRO A 23 8.50 -9.95 -31.67
C PRO A 23 9.63 -9.80 -30.65
N ALA A 24 10.80 -10.36 -31.00
CA ALA A 24 12.04 -10.22 -30.25
C ALA A 24 12.51 -8.75 -30.25
N LEU A 25 12.47 -8.11 -29.08
CA LEU A 25 13.09 -6.81 -28.88
C LEU A 25 14.60 -7.01 -28.71
N ALA A 26 15.36 -6.36 -29.59
CA ALA A 26 16.82 -6.34 -29.61
C ALA A 26 17.41 -5.73 -28.31
N PRO A 27 18.65 -6.07 -27.94
CA PRO A 27 19.31 -5.47 -26.80
C PRO A 27 19.66 -4.02 -27.12
N ILE A 28 19.14 -3.10 -26.30
CA ILE A 28 19.48 -1.68 -26.38
C ILE A 28 20.91 -1.53 -25.85
N THR A 29 21.82 -1.25 -26.76
CA THR A 29 23.19 -0.81 -26.54
C THR A 29 23.19 0.41 -25.61
N ALA A 30 23.84 0.28 -24.46
CA ALA A 30 24.12 1.40 -23.57
C ALA A 30 25.16 2.31 -24.24
N HIS A 31 24.70 3.33 -24.97
CA HIS A 31 25.55 4.44 -25.37
C HIS A 31 25.92 5.25 -24.13
N GLU A 32 27.15 5.01 -23.71
CA GLU A 32 28.06 5.85 -22.95
C GLU A 32 27.82 7.35 -23.20
N LEU A 33 27.07 7.98 -22.30
CA LEU A 33 27.06 9.44 -22.16
C LEU A 33 28.19 9.83 -21.23
N GLN A 34 29.32 10.10 -21.87
CA GLN A 34 30.51 10.70 -21.31
C GLN A 34 30.20 12.14 -20.87
N TYR A 35 29.99 12.34 -19.57
CA TYR A 35 29.90 13.67 -18.99
C TYR A 35 31.33 14.14 -18.66
N PRO A 36 31.71 15.37 -19.05
CA PRO A 36 33.03 15.92 -18.72
C PRO A 36 33.15 16.14 -17.21
N ASP A 37 34.28 15.68 -16.66
CA ASP A 37 34.73 15.93 -15.29
C ASP A 37 34.57 17.41 -14.93
N ARG A 38 33.62 17.69 -14.05
CA ARG A 38 33.46 19.00 -13.43
C ARG A 38 34.12 18.93 -12.05
N PRO A 39 35.19 19.72 -11.78
CA PRO A 39 35.87 19.65 -10.50
C PRO A 39 34.90 20.08 -9.38
N PHE A 40 34.83 19.25 -8.34
CA PHE A 40 34.12 19.50 -7.10
C PHE A 40 34.60 20.82 -6.48
N SER A 41 33.90 21.92 -6.79
CA SER A 41 33.95 23.12 -5.98
C SER A 41 33.07 22.87 -4.76
N GLN A 42 33.70 22.55 -3.63
CA GLN A 42 33.03 22.56 -2.34
C GLN A 42 32.46 23.96 -2.09
N PRO A 43 31.16 24.12 -1.79
CA PRO A 43 30.65 25.40 -1.35
C PRO A 43 31.28 25.71 0.02
N LYS A 44 31.99 26.84 0.06
CA LYS A 44 32.43 27.50 1.29
C LYS A 44 31.23 27.60 2.23
N GLN A 45 31.40 27.09 3.45
CA GLN A 45 30.45 27.24 4.54
C GLN A 45 30.15 28.73 4.73
N CYS A 46 28.95 29.13 4.34
CA CYS A 46 28.44 30.48 4.50
C CYS A 46 27.26 30.40 5.45
N SER A 47 27.42 31.06 6.61
CA SER A 47 26.43 31.44 7.62
C SER A 47 25.37 30.41 8.05
N THR A 48 25.18 30.29 9.35
CA THR A 48 24.06 29.61 10.02
C THR A 48 22.71 30.27 9.70
N SER A 49 22.32 30.30 8.42
CA SER A 49 20.92 30.43 8.07
C SER A 49 20.25 29.14 8.54
N ARG A 50 19.16 29.27 9.28
CA ARG A 50 18.34 28.14 9.69
C ARG A 50 17.79 27.53 8.40
N ILE A 51 18.50 26.55 7.82
CA ILE A 51 18.05 25.85 6.62
C ILE A 51 16.78 25.12 7.05
N ILE A 52 15.62 25.71 6.75
CA ILE A 52 14.33 25.06 6.90
C ILE A 52 14.31 23.97 5.82
N ALA A 53 14.81 22.79 6.18
CA ALA A 53 14.73 21.62 5.33
C ALA A 53 13.26 21.39 4.96
N HIS A 54 13.01 21.09 3.69
CA HIS A 54 11.65 20.85 3.20
C HIS A 54 10.96 19.79 4.08
N PRO A 55 9.70 19.99 4.53
CA PRO A 55 9.06 19.15 5.54
C PRO A 55 9.01 17.66 5.16
N TYR A 56 8.96 17.34 3.86
CA TYR A 56 8.95 15.96 3.36
C TYR A 56 10.32 15.37 3.01
N ALA A 57 11.43 16.11 3.18
CA ALA A 57 12.76 15.64 2.77
C ALA A 57 13.13 14.27 3.39
N ARG A 58 12.68 14.00 4.61
CA ARG A 58 12.89 12.73 5.33
C ARG A 58 12.15 11.54 4.71
N LEU A 59 11.02 11.76 4.04
CA LEU A 59 10.28 10.70 3.37
C LEU A 59 11.05 10.17 2.14
N TYR A 60 11.76 11.07 1.45
CA TYR A 60 12.56 10.71 0.28
C TYR A 60 13.94 10.15 0.66
N ALA A 61 14.53 10.62 1.77
CA ALA A 61 15.78 10.08 2.29
C ALA A 61 15.65 8.63 2.81
N LYS A 62 14.44 8.20 3.17
CA LYS A 62 14.13 6.83 3.60
C LYS A 62 13.58 5.96 2.45
N LYS A 63 13.99 6.24 1.21
CA LYS A 63 13.63 5.40 0.07
C LYS A 63 14.71 4.31 -0.07
N GLU A 64 14.28 3.07 0.18
CA GLU A 64 15.05 1.81 0.13
C GLU A 64 15.87 1.41 1.38
N GLU A 65 15.18 0.90 2.40
CA GLU A 65 15.68 -0.29 3.08
C GLU A 65 15.07 -1.51 2.36
N GLY A 66 15.93 -2.43 1.94
CA GLY A 66 15.65 -3.47 0.94
C GLY A 66 14.34 -4.23 1.11
N LYS A 67 13.83 -4.72 -0.02
CA LYS A 67 12.60 -5.52 -0.24
C LYS A 67 12.47 -6.75 0.70
N ARG A 68 12.39 -6.55 2.01
CA ARG A 68 12.08 -7.60 2.96
C ARG A 68 10.57 -7.73 2.98
N ARG A 69 10.07 -8.91 2.61
CA ARG A 69 8.64 -9.22 2.72
C ARG A 69 8.22 -8.96 4.17
N LYS A 70 7.29 -8.03 4.35
CA LYS A 70 6.73 -7.68 5.66
C LYS A 70 6.08 -8.93 6.22
N ILE A 71 6.50 -9.32 7.43
CA ILE A 71 5.88 -10.42 8.16
C ILE A 71 4.40 -10.10 8.30
N TRP A 72 3.60 -11.10 8.01
CA TRP A 72 2.15 -11.01 8.03
C TRP A 72 1.70 -10.86 9.50
N ASN A 73 1.56 -9.62 9.94
CA ASN A 73 1.07 -9.27 11.26
C ASN A 73 -0.43 -9.01 11.17
N HIS A 74 -1.24 -9.99 11.58
CA HIS A 74 -2.68 -9.84 11.69
C HIS A 74 -3.08 -9.52 13.11
N ALA A 75 -3.54 -8.29 13.32
CA ALA A 75 -3.92 -7.81 14.63
C ALA A 75 -5.05 -8.64 15.28
N LEU A 76 -5.96 -9.18 14.46
CA LEU A 76 -7.16 -9.89 14.94
C LEU A 76 -7.03 -11.42 14.89
N GLU A 77 -5.87 -11.97 14.51
CA GLU A 77 -5.69 -13.44 14.42
C GLU A 77 -5.99 -14.13 15.75
N LYS A 78 -5.62 -13.50 16.87
CA LYS A 78 -5.86 -14.03 18.22
C LYS A 78 -7.33 -14.09 18.62
N ASN A 79 -8.21 -13.36 17.93
CA ASN A 79 -9.64 -13.38 18.19
C ASN A 79 -10.36 -14.42 17.33
N LEU A 80 -9.73 -14.86 16.23
CA LEU A 80 -10.29 -15.81 15.27
C LEU A 80 -9.78 -17.23 15.50
N PHE A 81 -8.54 -17.37 15.97
CA PHE A 81 -7.89 -18.67 16.16
C PHE A 81 -7.52 -18.89 17.62
N ASN A 82 -7.75 -20.10 18.10
CA ASN A 82 -7.22 -20.55 19.38
C ASN A 82 -5.72 -20.86 19.27
N ALA A 83 -5.02 -20.96 20.41
CA ALA A 83 -3.58 -21.24 20.48
C ALA A 83 -3.19 -22.52 19.72
N TYR A 84 -4.04 -23.56 19.78
CA TYR A 84 -3.85 -24.82 19.05
C TYR A 84 -3.89 -24.64 17.52
N GLU A 85 -4.82 -23.82 17.02
CA GLU A 85 -4.95 -23.57 15.58
C GLU A 85 -3.80 -22.71 15.06
N LEU A 86 -3.31 -21.76 15.87
CA LEU A 86 -2.14 -20.95 15.54
C LEU A 86 -0.86 -21.79 15.42
N SER A 87 -0.70 -22.81 16.26
CA SER A 87 0.47 -23.71 16.22
C SER A 87 0.36 -24.77 15.12
N THR A 88 -0.85 -25.25 14.84
CA THR A 88 -1.08 -26.41 13.95
C THR A 88 -1.36 -26.01 12.50
N LEU A 89 -2.14 -24.94 12.27
CA LEU A 89 -2.48 -24.51 10.91
C LEU A 89 -1.35 -23.65 10.33
N GLY A 90 -0.90 -23.95 9.12
CA GLY A 90 0.10 -23.13 8.43
C GLY A 90 -0.42 -21.73 8.07
N ALA A 91 0.49 -20.75 8.00
CA ALA A 91 0.16 -19.36 7.69
C ALA A 91 -0.66 -19.14 6.39
N PRO A 92 -0.44 -19.89 5.27
CA PRO A 92 -1.29 -19.76 4.08
C PRO A 92 -2.76 -20.11 4.33
N HIS A 93 -3.01 -21.15 5.13
CA HIS A 93 -4.37 -21.60 5.44
C HIS A 93 -5.07 -20.61 6.39
N ARG A 94 -4.37 -20.22 7.47
CA ARG A 94 -4.87 -19.20 8.41
C ARG A 94 -5.20 -17.88 7.72
N ARG A 95 -4.38 -17.45 6.75
CA ARG A 95 -4.63 -16.25 5.94
C ARG A 95 -5.99 -16.31 5.22
N THR A 96 -6.30 -17.47 4.64
CA THR A 96 -7.53 -17.66 3.87
C THR A 96 -8.76 -17.55 4.77
N ILE A 97 -8.73 -18.26 5.91
CA ILE A 97 -9.80 -18.19 6.90
C ILE A 97 -9.94 -16.77 7.45
N TYR A 98 -8.83 -16.13 7.82
CA TYR A 98 -8.83 -14.77 8.34
C TYR A 98 -9.51 -13.78 7.38
N MET A 99 -9.14 -13.81 6.09
CA MET A 99 -9.72 -12.92 5.09
C MET A 99 -11.21 -13.19 4.89
N ALA A 100 -11.60 -14.46 4.75
CA ALA A 100 -13.01 -14.83 4.61
C ALA A 100 -13.85 -14.40 5.82
N SER A 101 -13.32 -14.55 7.04
CA SER A 101 -13.99 -14.11 8.26
C SER A 101 -14.17 -12.59 8.33
N LEU A 102 -13.17 -11.82 7.89
CA LEU A 102 -13.30 -10.36 7.81
C LEU A 102 -14.31 -9.92 6.74
N GLU A 103 -14.28 -10.55 5.56
CA GLU A 103 -15.22 -10.28 4.47
C GLU A 103 -16.66 -10.54 4.93
N ALA A 104 -16.91 -11.71 5.53
CA ALA A 104 -18.23 -12.06 6.06
C ALA A 104 -18.71 -11.09 7.16
N HIS A 105 -17.80 -10.58 8.00
CA HIS A 105 -18.14 -9.59 9.02
C HIS A 105 -18.54 -8.24 8.40
N ILE A 106 -17.79 -7.78 7.39
CA ILE A 106 -18.11 -6.55 6.65
C ILE A 106 -19.46 -6.69 5.94
N ASP A 107 -19.72 -7.83 5.29
CA ASP A 107 -21.00 -8.08 4.63
C ASP A 107 -22.17 -8.04 5.62
N ARG A 108 -21.99 -8.60 6.82
CA ARG A 108 -22.97 -8.49 7.90
C ARG A 108 -23.20 -7.04 8.33
N LEU A 109 -22.14 -6.25 8.50
CA LEU A 109 -22.26 -4.83 8.85
C LEU A 109 -23.01 -4.06 7.74
N HIS A 110 -22.70 -4.33 6.48
CA HIS A 110 -23.42 -3.74 5.35
C HIS A 110 -24.89 -4.13 5.34
N ALA A 111 -25.23 -5.39 5.61
CA ALA A 111 -26.62 -5.83 5.72
C ALA A 111 -27.37 -5.14 6.87
N GLN A 112 -26.71 -4.93 8.02
CA GLN A 112 -27.27 -4.19 9.16
C GLN A 112 -27.46 -2.70 8.86
N LEU A 113 -26.50 -2.08 8.19
CA LEU A 113 -26.60 -0.68 7.77
C LEU A 113 -27.71 -0.49 6.74
N PHE A 114 -27.82 -1.42 5.79
CA PHE A 114 -28.90 -1.45 4.81
C PHE A 114 -30.27 -1.57 5.47
N SER A 115 -30.45 -2.47 6.44
CA SER A 115 -31.74 -2.63 7.13
C SER A 115 -32.16 -1.42 7.95
N LEU A 116 -31.20 -0.62 8.42
CA LEU A 116 -31.44 0.64 9.12
C LEU A 116 -31.64 1.83 8.18
N GLY A 117 -31.51 1.64 6.86
CA GLY A 117 -31.61 2.72 5.88
C GLY A 117 -30.37 3.62 5.80
N PHE A 118 -29.25 3.22 6.39
CA PHE A 118 -28.01 3.98 6.39
C PHE A 118 -27.04 3.41 5.36
N TRP A 119 -27.02 3.98 4.16
CA TRP A 119 -25.97 3.73 3.17
C TRP A 119 -25.28 5.04 2.80
N PRO A 120 -23.94 5.13 2.87
CA PRO A 120 -23.22 6.37 2.58
C PRO A 120 -23.22 6.75 1.09
N VAL A 121 -23.55 5.81 0.20
CA VAL A 121 -23.50 5.99 -1.27
C VAL A 121 -24.81 5.50 -1.87
N GLY A 122 -25.52 6.36 -2.61
CA GLY A 122 -26.80 6.02 -3.24
C GLY A 122 -26.66 4.96 -4.33
N PHE A 123 -27.73 4.18 -4.57
CA PHE A 123 -27.73 3.13 -5.58
C PHE A 123 -27.50 3.65 -7.01
N ASP A 124 -27.99 4.84 -7.32
CA ASP A 124 -27.81 5.48 -8.62
C ASP A 124 -26.32 5.72 -8.93
N GLU A 125 -25.52 6.06 -7.90
CA GLU A 125 -24.08 6.25 -8.03
C GLU A 125 -23.31 4.92 -8.14
N LEU A 126 -23.91 3.80 -7.71
CA LEU A 126 -23.34 2.47 -7.84
C LEU A 126 -23.58 1.88 -9.23
N GLU A 127 -24.60 2.32 -9.96
CA GLU A 127 -24.93 1.78 -11.29
C GLU A 127 -23.76 1.90 -12.28
N GLN A 128 -23.01 3.00 -12.23
CA GLN A 128 -21.85 3.23 -13.10
C GLN A 128 -20.71 2.20 -12.89
N PHE A 129 -20.70 1.51 -11.74
CA PHE A 129 -19.70 0.49 -11.40
C PHE A 129 -20.23 -0.93 -11.58
N LYS A 130 -21.45 -1.10 -12.07
CA LYS A 130 -22.02 -2.42 -12.36
C LYS A 130 -21.15 -3.15 -13.39
N GLY A 131 -20.71 -4.37 -13.06
CA GLY A 131 -19.83 -5.16 -13.91
C GLY A 131 -18.34 -4.84 -13.77
N LEU A 132 -17.93 -4.00 -12.81
CA LEU A 132 -16.53 -3.78 -12.51
C LEU A 132 -15.84 -5.09 -12.09
N ASN A 133 -14.77 -5.47 -12.81
CA ASN A 133 -14.00 -6.67 -12.53
C ASN A 133 -13.31 -6.56 -11.16
N SER A 134 -13.38 -7.63 -10.35
CA SER A 134 -12.70 -7.72 -9.06
C SER A 134 -11.20 -7.44 -9.14
N LYS A 135 -10.51 -7.79 -10.23
CA LYS A 135 -9.08 -7.46 -10.41
C LYS A 135 -8.86 -5.95 -10.50
N THR A 136 -9.71 -5.26 -11.26
CA THR A 136 -9.67 -3.79 -11.42
C THR A 136 -10.00 -3.10 -10.11
N ALA A 137 -11.08 -3.53 -9.45
CA ALA A 137 -11.47 -3.01 -8.14
C ALA A 137 -10.33 -3.15 -7.11
N LYS A 138 -9.70 -4.33 -7.02
CA LYS A 138 -8.55 -4.56 -6.14
C LYS A 138 -7.38 -3.64 -6.47
N SER A 139 -7.08 -3.43 -7.75
CA SER A 139 -6.02 -2.51 -8.18
C SER A 139 -6.32 -1.07 -7.76
N MET A 140 -7.55 -0.59 -7.97
CA MET A 140 -7.97 0.77 -7.58
C MET A 140 -7.86 0.96 -6.07
N VAL A 141 -8.40 0.02 -5.29
CA VAL A 141 -8.33 0.06 -3.81
C VAL A 141 -6.89 0.02 -3.33
N SER A 142 -6.02 -0.75 -3.98
CA SER A 142 -4.59 -0.79 -3.61
C SER A 142 -3.88 0.54 -3.86
N GLY A 143 -4.21 1.24 -4.96
CA GLY A 143 -3.70 2.58 -5.26
C GLY A 143 -4.17 3.58 -4.21
N LEU A 144 -5.47 3.60 -3.90
CA LEU A 144 -6.04 4.47 -2.87
C LEU A 144 -5.43 4.22 -1.49
N GLN A 145 -5.20 2.95 -1.13
CA GLN A 145 -4.55 2.60 0.13
C GLN A 145 -3.11 3.11 0.18
N TYR A 146 -2.38 2.98 -0.93
CA TYR A 146 -1.04 3.52 -1.04
C TYR A 146 -1.05 5.04 -0.87
N ASP A 147 -1.91 5.75 -1.61
CA ASP A 147 -2.02 7.20 -1.55
C ASP A 147 -2.39 7.69 -0.15
N ALA A 148 -3.36 7.04 0.51
CA ALA A 148 -3.74 7.33 1.89
C ALA A 148 -2.57 7.12 2.87
N SER A 149 -1.76 6.08 2.66
CA SER A 149 -0.58 5.82 3.49
C SER A 149 0.49 6.91 3.34
N ILE A 150 0.70 7.39 2.12
CA ILE A 150 1.64 8.47 1.83
C ILE A 150 1.12 9.79 2.40
N ALA A 151 -0.18 10.08 2.25
CA ALA A 151 -0.82 11.26 2.82
C ALA A 151 -0.66 11.28 4.34
N LYS A 152 -0.88 10.15 5.01
CA LYS A 152 -0.68 10.01 6.47
C LYS A 152 0.77 10.28 6.88
N LEU A 153 1.75 9.77 6.13
CA LEU A 153 3.16 10.04 6.40
C LEU A 153 3.51 11.53 6.23
N LYS A 154 2.99 12.17 5.18
CA LYS A 154 3.15 13.62 4.97
C LYS A 154 2.55 14.41 6.13
N LEU A 155 1.35 14.05 6.57
CA LEU A 155 0.67 14.70 7.70
C LEU A 155 1.53 14.65 8.98
N LEU A 156 2.08 13.48 9.31
CA LEU A 156 2.96 13.32 10.47
C LEU A 156 4.25 14.17 10.38
N GLU A 157 4.85 14.30 9.20
CA GLU A 157 6.03 15.15 9.02
C GLU A 157 5.67 16.65 9.09
N LEU A 158 4.50 17.06 8.58
CA LEU A 158 3.99 18.41 8.77
C LEU A 158 3.75 18.72 10.25
N GLU A 159 3.09 17.82 10.99
CA GLU A 159 2.87 17.98 12.43
C GLU A 159 4.20 18.12 13.18
N ARG A 160 5.21 17.32 12.82
CA ARG A 160 6.54 17.43 13.42
C ARG A 160 7.20 18.78 13.12
N ALA A 161 7.16 19.23 11.87
CA ALA A 161 7.73 20.51 11.48
C ALA A 161 7.02 21.68 12.16
N ASN A 162 5.69 21.61 12.25
CA ASN A 162 4.86 22.62 12.92
C ASN A 162 5.19 22.68 14.41
N ASN A 163 5.27 21.53 15.09
CA ASN A 163 5.68 21.46 16.50
C ASN A 163 7.09 22.01 16.74
N ALA A 164 8.04 21.81 15.81
CA ALA A 164 9.38 22.39 15.91
C ALA A 164 9.35 23.92 15.75
N LEU A 165 8.50 24.43 14.85
CA LEU A 165 8.32 25.86 14.64
C LEU A 165 7.70 26.52 15.87
N VAL A 166 6.61 25.97 16.42
CA VAL A 166 5.96 26.46 17.65
C VAL A 166 6.97 26.59 18.79
N ARG A 167 7.76 25.54 19.06
CA ARG A 167 8.82 25.62 20.09
C ARG A 167 9.84 26.71 19.83
N THR A 168 10.18 26.97 18.58
CA THR A 168 11.14 28.01 18.23
C THR A 168 10.57 29.41 18.46
N LEU A 169 9.28 29.60 18.19
CA LEU A 169 8.56 30.85 18.43
C LEU A 169 8.30 31.08 19.92
N ASP A 170 7.90 30.05 20.67
CA ASP A 170 7.71 30.14 22.13
C ASP A 170 9.01 30.49 22.87
N LEU A 171 10.17 30.05 22.34
CA LEU A 171 11.50 30.39 22.88
C LEU A 171 11.98 31.80 22.50
N SER A 172 11.32 32.50 21.56
CA SER A 172 11.67 33.89 21.22
C SER A 172 10.97 34.94 22.09
N ASP A 173 9.96 34.56 22.87
CA ASP A 173 9.19 35.48 23.74
C ASP A 173 9.72 35.58 25.18
N VAL A 174 10.85 34.94 25.52
CA VAL A 174 11.50 35.14 26.83
C VAL A 174 12.48 36.31 26.72
N PRO A 175 12.16 37.51 27.26
CA PRO A 175 13.13 38.58 27.35
C PRO A 175 14.33 38.10 28.17
N LYS A 176 15.52 38.16 27.56
CA LYS A 176 16.77 37.93 28.30
C LYS A 176 16.78 38.91 29.48
N PRO A 177 16.95 38.46 30.73
CA PRO A 177 17.15 39.39 31.84
C PRO A 177 18.39 40.20 31.51
N TYR A 178 18.22 41.51 31.42
CA TYR A 178 19.31 42.47 31.29
C TYR A 178 20.29 42.19 32.43
N SER A 179 21.46 41.64 32.10
CA SER A 179 22.60 41.60 33.01
C SER A 179 23.15 43.03 33.08
N GLY A 180 22.54 43.83 33.95
CA GLY A 180 23.08 45.11 34.40
C GLY A 180 23.87 44.92 35.69
N GLU A 181 25.07 45.52 35.68
CA GLU A 181 25.89 45.96 36.83
C GLU A 181 26.66 44.84 37.58
N ASN A 182 27.97 44.94 37.81
CA ASN A 182 28.84 46.10 38.04
C ASN A 182 30.16 46.05 37.26
#